data_AF-J9FT94-F1
#
_entry.id   AF-J9FT94-F1
#
_cell.length_a   1.000
_cell.length_b   1.000
_cell.length_c   1.000
_cell.angle_alpha   90.00
_cell.angle_beta   90.00
_cell.angle_gamma   90.00
#
_symmetry.space_group_name_H-M   'P 1'
#
loop_
_entity.id
_entity.type
_entity.pdbx_description
1 polymer ?
#
loop_
_entity_poly.entity_id
_entity_poly.type
_entity_poly.pdbx_seq_one_letter_code
_entity_poly.pdbx_strand_id
1 'polypeptide(L)'
;GVLTLICWAHVRRYFVKALNNDKARAEYALQEIGLLYEIERKADDEQMDYDQREQLRFDLALPILHAFEVWLKKEYPKVLPKSPIGKAISFALKRFNRLCRYCGDGRFQIDNNLIENGQRKVALGR
;
A
#
# COMPACT_ATOMS: atom_id res chain seq x y z
N GLY A 1 -19.29 1.30 -12.33
CA GLY A 1 -18.85 2.34 -11.37
C GLY A 1 -17.34 2.35 -11.36
N VAL A 2 -16.71 3.52 -11.51
CA VAL A 2 -15.25 3.65 -11.53
C VAL A 2 -14.73 3.27 -10.14
N LEU A 3 -14.15 2.08 -10.01
CA LEU A 3 -13.38 1.68 -8.83
C LEU A 3 -12.22 2.67 -8.74
N THR A 4 -12.32 3.69 -7.88
CA THR A 4 -11.15 4.48 -7.48
C THR A 4 -10.17 3.53 -6.80
N LEU A 5 -9.14 3.10 -7.54
CA LEU A 5 -8.21 2.03 -7.20
C LEU A 5 -7.35 2.44 -5.99
N ILE A 6 -7.63 1.83 -4.83
CA ILE A 6 -6.94 2.04 -3.57
C ILE A 6 -5.78 1.05 -3.52
N CYS A 7 -4.55 1.51 -3.77
CA CYS A 7 -3.36 0.66 -3.74
C CYS A 7 -2.23 1.25 -2.90
N TRP A 8 -1.21 0.44 -2.62
CA TRP A 8 -0.07 0.84 -1.81
C TRP A 8 0.79 1.93 -2.46
N ALA A 9 0.86 2.00 -3.80
CA ALA A 9 1.54 3.11 -4.49
C ALA A 9 0.90 4.46 -4.18
N HIS A 10 -0.44 4.52 -4.09
CA HIS A 10 -1.13 5.76 -3.71
C HIS A 10 -0.78 6.16 -2.27
N VAL A 11 -0.84 5.21 -1.33
CA VAL A 11 -0.51 5.46 0.08
C VAL A 11 0.94 5.93 0.21
N ARG A 12 1.87 5.26 -0.45
CA ARG A 12 3.30 5.61 -0.49
C ARG A 12 3.52 7.05 -0.94
N ARG A 13 2.81 7.52 -1.99
CA ARG A 13 2.92 8.91 -2.48
C ARG A 13 2.54 9.95 -1.41
N TYR A 14 1.58 9.66 -0.53
CA TYR A 14 1.23 10.57 0.56
C TYR A 14 2.35 10.66 1.60
N PHE A 15 2.96 9.52 1.96
CA PHE A 15 4.08 9.50 2.91
C PHE A 15 5.35 10.15 2.33
N VAL A 16 5.64 9.98 1.04
CA VAL A 16 6.73 10.72 0.36
C VAL A 16 6.52 12.23 0.48
N LYS A 17 5.31 12.74 0.23
CA LYS A 17 4.99 14.17 0.39
C LYS A 17 5.11 14.65 1.84
N ALA A 18 4.97 13.75 2.81
CA ALA A 18 5.10 14.06 4.23
C ALA A 18 6.55 14.12 4.72
N LEU A 19 7.55 13.71 3.94
CA LEU A 19 8.97 13.72 4.34
C LEU A 19 9.46 15.11 4.78
N ASN A 20 9.03 16.17 4.10
CA ASN A 20 9.40 17.55 4.45
C ASN A 20 8.63 18.10 5.66
N ASN A 21 7.57 17.40 6.09
CA ASN A 21 6.72 17.83 7.20
C ASN A 21 7.00 17.05 8.50
N ASP A 22 7.19 15.74 8.40
CA ASP A 22 7.50 14.85 9.51
C ASP A 22 8.31 13.67 8.97
N LYS A 23 9.63 13.89 8.89
CA LYS A 23 10.56 12.94 8.28
C LYS A 23 10.54 11.58 8.97
N ALA A 24 10.60 11.57 10.31
CA ALA A 24 10.70 10.33 11.08
C ALA A 24 9.49 9.40 10.88
N ARG A 25 8.26 9.92 10.97
CA ARG A 25 7.05 9.11 10.72
C ARG A 25 6.91 8.72 9.26
N ALA A 26 7.26 9.62 8.35
CA ALA A 26 7.20 9.34 6.92
C ALA A 26 8.18 8.23 6.52
N GLU A 27 9.43 8.27 7.00
CA GLU A 27 10.43 7.24 6.73
C GLU A 27 10.02 5.89 7.29
N TYR A 28 9.54 5.83 8.54
CA TYR A 28 9.02 4.58 9.11
C TYR A 28 7.90 3.98 8.24
N ALA A 29 6.88 4.78 7.89
CA ALA A 29 5.80 4.31 7.03
C ALA A 29 6.28 3.85 5.65
N LEU A 30 7.26 4.53 5.07
CA LEU A 30 7.85 4.13 3.78
C LEU A 30 8.65 2.83 3.88
N GLN A 31 9.30 2.56 5.01
CA GLN A 31 10.00 1.30 5.27
C GLN A 31 9.00 0.14 5.38
N GLU A 32 7.94 0.28 6.19
CA GLU A 32 6.89 -0.75 6.32
C GLU A 32 6.25 -1.08 4.97
N ILE A 33 5.93 -0.05 4.17
CA ILE A 33 5.42 -0.24 2.81
C ILE A 33 6.46 -0.92 1.91
N GLY A 34 7.75 -0.58 2.07
CA GLY A 34 8.86 -1.17 1.33
C GLY A 34 8.95 -2.68 1.53
N LEU A 35 8.79 -3.16 2.77
CA LEU A 35 8.80 -4.59 3.09
C LEU A 35 7.70 -5.35 2.32
N LEU A 36 6.51 -4.76 2.16
CA LEU A 36 5.44 -5.37 1.36
C LEU A 36 5.86 -5.56 -0.10
N TYR A 37 6.55 -4.58 -0.68
CA TYR A 37 7.07 -4.68 -2.05
C TYR A 37 8.23 -5.67 -2.19
N GLU A 38 9.02 -5.87 -1.13
CA GLU A 38 10.07 -6.90 -1.12
C GLU A 38 9.48 -8.31 -1.14
N ILE A 39 8.38 -8.53 -0.41
CA ILE A 39 7.64 -9.81 -0.45
C ILE A 39 7.11 -10.09 -1.85
N GLU A 40 6.50 -9.09 -2.51
CA GLU A 40 6.01 -9.24 -3.88
C GLU A 40 7.15 -9.55 -4.86
N ARG A 41 8.28 -8.84 -4.73
CA ARG A 41 9.47 -9.08 -5.55
C ARG A 41 10.00 -10.50 -5.36
N LYS A 42 10.05 -10.99 -4.12
CA LYS A 42 10.44 -12.37 -3.83
C LYS A 42 9.54 -13.37 -4.55
N ALA A 43 8.22 -13.17 -4.50
CA ALA A 43 7.27 -14.04 -5.20
C ALA A 43 7.45 -13.99 -6.73
N ASP A 44 7.79 -12.83 -7.29
CA ASP A 44 8.10 -12.69 -8.73
C ASP A 44 9.43 -13.38 -9.09
N ASP A 45 10.49 -13.15 -8.32
CA ASP A 45 11.84 -13.69 -8.54
C ASP A 45 11.88 -15.23 -8.43
N GLU A 46 11.11 -15.79 -7.50
CA GLU A 46 10.96 -17.24 -7.32
C GLU A 46 9.90 -17.86 -8.26
N GLN A 47 9.28 -17.06 -9.14
CA GLN A 47 8.24 -17.47 -10.08
C GLN A 47 7.09 -18.24 -9.42
N MET A 48 6.69 -17.80 -8.23
CA MET A 48 5.63 -18.44 -7.45
C MET A 48 4.29 -18.41 -8.19
N ASP A 49 3.55 -19.51 -8.10
CA ASP A 49 2.16 -19.55 -8.51
C ASP A 49 1.25 -18.75 -7.56
N TYR A 50 -0.05 -18.70 -7.86
CA TYR A 50 -1.00 -17.91 -7.07
C TYR A 50 -1.18 -18.44 -5.65
N ASP A 51 -1.17 -19.75 -5.45
CA ASP A 51 -1.39 -20.35 -4.13
C ASP A 51 -0.15 -20.14 -3.24
N GLN A 52 1.05 -20.33 -3.81
CA GLN A 52 2.33 -20.04 -3.15
C GLN A 52 2.45 -18.56 -2.76
N ARG A 53 2.04 -17.66 -3.66
CA ARG A 53 2.06 -16.22 -3.40
C ARG A 53 1.08 -15.82 -2.30
N GLU A 54 -0.13 -16.38 -2.30
CA GLU A 54 -1.10 -16.17 -1.23
C GLU A 54 -0.54 -16.63 0.12
N GLN A 55 0.04 -17.83 0.18
CA GLN A 55 0.66 -18.35 1.39
C GLN A 55 1.82 -17.46 1.87
N LEU A 56 2.70 -17.01 0.97
CA LEU A 56 3.79 -16.10 1.30
C LEU A 56 3.27 -14.78 1.90
N ARG A 57 2.19 -14.22 1.35
CA ARG A 57 1.55 -13.01 1.85
C ARG A 57 0.91 -13.25 3.21
N PHE A 58 0.28 -14.41 3.42
CA PHE A 58 -0.28 -14.79 4.70
C PHE A 58 0.80 -14.84 5.79
N ASP A 59 1.94 -15.47 5.49
CA ASP A 59 3.02 -15.68 6.45
C ASP A 59 3.81 -14.40 6.74
N LEU A 60 4.04 -13.56 5.72
CA LEU A 60 4.96 -12.42 5.82
C LEU A 60 4.26 -11.06 5.76
N ALA A 61 3.33 -10.87 4.81
CA ALA A 61 2.72 -9.56 4.57
C ALA A 61 1.63 -9.22 5.61
N LEU A 62 0.79 -10.18 6.00
CA LEU A 62 -0.29 -9.95 6.98
C LEU A 62 0.23 -9.48 8.35
N PRO A 63 1.28 -10.07 8.95
CA PRO A 63 1.84 -9.58 10.21
C PRO A 63 2.36 -8.14 10.11
N ILE A 64 3.03 -7.78 9.01
CA ILE A 64 3.53 -6.43 8.75
C ILE A 64 2.35 -5.45 8.64
N LEU A 65 1.33 -5.80 7.87
CA LEU A 65 0.12 -5.00 7.73
C LEU A 65 -0.58 -4.78 9.08
N HIS A 66 -0.70 -5.83 9.90
CA HIS A 66 -1.31 -5.70 11.22
C HIS A 66 -0.52 -4.75 12.13
N ALA A 67 0.80 -4.96 12.23
CA ALA A 67 1.67 -4.09 13.02
C ALA A 67 1.61 -2.64 12.53
N PHE A 68 1.61 -2.44 11.21
CA PHE A 68 1.53 -1.13 10.61
C PHE A 68 0.18 -0.45 10.87
N GLU A 69 -0.94 -1.17 10.84
CA GLU A 69 -2.25 -0.61 11.19
C GLU A 69 -2.28 -0.11 12.64
N VAL A 70 -1.73 -0.90 13.56
CA VAL A 70 -1.63 -0.54 14.98
C VAL A 70 -0.78 0.71 15.14
N TRP A 71 0.36 0.78 14.45
CA TRP A 71 1.21 1.96 14.45
C TRP A 71 0.48 3.20 13.91
N LEU A 72 -0.22 3.08 12.77
CA LEU A 72 -1.00 4.17 12.18
C LEU A 72 -2.06 4.71 13.16
N LYS A 73 -2.81 3.81 13.82
CA LYS A 73 -3.82 4.16 14.83
C LYS A 73 -3.20 4.88 16.03
N LYS A 74 -2.00 4.45 16.46
CA LYS A 74 -1.25 5.06 17.57
C LYS A 74 -0.68 6.43 17.23
N GLU A 75 -0.22 6.65 16.00
CA GLU A 75 0.41 7.90 15.60
C GLU A 75 -0.59 8.96 15.13
N TYR A 76 -1.75 8.57 14.60
CA TYR A 76 -2.77 9.51 14.13
C TYR A 76 -3.18 10.60 15.17
N PRO A 77 -3.45 10.28 16.45
CA PRO A 77 -3.82 11.30 17.43
C PRO A 77 -2.67 12.24 17.82
N LYS A 78 -1.42 11.93 17.45
CA LYS A 78 -0.23 12.72 17.78
C LYS A 78 0.13 13.76 16.72
N VAL A 79 -0.58 13.78 15.60
CA VAL A 79 -0.30 14.68 14.47
C VAL A 79 -1.50 15.56 14.15
N LEU A 80 -1.26 16.75 13.63
CA LEU A 80 -2.33 17.64 13.17
C LEU A 80 -3.06 17.01 11.98
N PRO A 81 -4.39 16.79 12.01
CA PRO A 81 -5.10 16.08 10.94
C PRO A 81 -4.96 16.72 9.55
N LYS A 82 -4.72 18.04 9.48
CA LYS A 82 -4.57 18.78 8.23
C LYS A 82 -3.13 18.83 7.71
N SER A 83 -2.13 18.40 8.49
CA SER A 83 -0.74 18.35 8.04
C SER A 83 -0.55 17.28 6.96
N PRO A 84 0.50 17.36 6.13
CA PRO A 84 0.86 16.29 5.20
C PRO A 84 0.91 14.89 5.83
N ILE A 85 1.56 14.72 6.99
CA ILE A 85 1.61 13.42 7.67
C ILE A 85 0.24 12.98 8.20
N GLY A 86 -0.55 13.91 8.77
CA GLY A 86 -1.90 13.61 9.25
C GLY A 86 -2.83 13.16 8.11
N LYS A 87 -2.72 13.81 6.95
CA LYS A 87 -3.44 13.41 5.73
C LYS A 87 -2.98 12.03 5.24
N ALA A 88 -1.68 11.73 5.28
CA ALA A 88 -1.15 10.43 4.87
C ALA A 88 -1.68 9.28 5.74
N ILE A 89 -1.59 9.43 7.07
CA ILE A 89 -2.10 8.43 8.02
C ILE A 89 -3.61 8.27 7.89
N SER A 90 -4.37 9.38 7.82
CA SER A 90 -5.83 9.34 7.62
C SER A 90 -6.20 8.65 6.30
N PHE A 91 -5.44 8.90 5.23
CA PHE A 91 -5.70 8.31 3.92
C PHE A 91 -5.52 6.80 3.94
N ALA A 92 -4.46 6.31 4.60
CA ALA A 92 -4.17 4.90 4.80
C ALA A 92 -5.23 4.21 5.67
N LEU A 93 -5.51 4.75 6.87
CA LEU A 93 -6.46 4.17 7.83
C LEU A 93 -7.87 4.00 7.26
N LYS A 94 -8.40 5.02 6.56
CA LYS A 94 -9.73 4.97 5.92
C LYS A 94 -9.87 3.86 4.88
N ARG A 95 -8.75 3.29 4.44
CA ARG A 95 -8.63 2.40 3.30
C ARG A 95 -7.96 1.07 3.66
N PHE A 96 -7.56 0.88 4.91
CA PHE A 96 -6.68 -0.20 5.33
C PHE A 96 -7.27 -1.58 5.00
N ASN A 97 -8.54 -1.81 5.35
CA ASN A 97 -9.25 -3.06 5.02
C ASN A 97 -9.30 -3.36 3.52
N ARG A 98 -9.28 -2.35 2.64
CA ARG A 98 -9.23 -2.56 1.18
C ARG A 98 -7.81 -2.81 0.71
N LEU A 99 -6.83 -2.12 1.31
CA LEU A 99 -5.40 -2.30 1.04
C LEU A 99 -4.89 -3.68 1.44
N CYS A 100 -5.51 -4.36 2.41
CA CYS A 100 -5.11 -5.72 2.80
C CYS A 100 -5.71 -6.82 1.92
N ARG A 101 -6.68 -6.53 1.04
CA ARG A 101 -7.42 -7.57 0.30
C ARG A 101 -6.54 -8.35 -0.68
N TYR A 102 -5.47 -7.75 -1.20
CA TYR A 102 -4.55 -8.47 -2.09
C TYR A 102 -3.87 -9.66 -1.41
N CYS A 103 -3.80 -9.67 -0.07
CA CYS A 103 -3.22 -10.79 0.67
C CYS A 103 -4.04 -12.07 0.62
N GLY A 104 -5.34 -11.99 0.34
CA GLY A 104 -6.23 -13.16 0.35
C GLY A 104 -6.44 -13.82 -1.02
N ASP A 105 -5.67 -13.44 -2.04
CA ASP A 105 -5.70 -14.06 -3.36
C ASP A 105 -4.42 -13.71 -4.14
N GLY A 106 -3.61 -14.72 -4.48
CA GLY A 106 -2.37 -14.55 -5.24
C GLY A 106 -2.52 -13.87 -6.60
N ARG A 107 -3.72 -13.89 -7.20
CA ARG A 107 -4.01 -13.24 -8.49
C ARG A 107 -4.06 -11.73 -8.38
N PHE A 108 -4.31 -11.19 -7.18
CA PHE A 108 -4.35 -9.76 -6.96
C PHE A 108 -2.94 -9.17 -6.91
N GLN A 109 -2.79 -8.02 -7.55
CA GLN A 109 -1.56 -7.24 -7.48
C GLN A 109 -1.63 -6.25 -6.31
N ILE A 110 -0.47 -6.00 -5.68
CA ILE A 110 -0.34 -4.97 -4.64
C ILE A 110 -0.68 -3.56 -5.17
N ASP A 111 -0.46 -3.35 -6.48
CA ASP A 111 -0.73 -2.13 -7.22
C ASP A 111 -1.55 -2.42 -8.48
N ASN A 112 -2.41 -1.48 -8.86
CA ASN A 112 -3.21 -1.58 -10.08
C ASN A 112 -2.56 -0.86 -11.29
N ASN A 113 -1.26 -0.57 -11.24
CA ASN A 113 -0.57 0.26 -12.24
C ASN A 113 -0.63 -0.32 -13.66
N LEU A 114 -0.66 -1.66 -13.81
CA LEU A 114 -0.79 -2.31 -15.12
C LEU A 114 -2.17 -2.07 -15.77
N ILE A 115 -3.24 -2.06 -14.96
CA ILE A 115 -4.60 -1.76 -15.41
C ILE A 115 -4.71 -0.27 -15.78
N GLU A 116 -4.12 0.63 -14.98
CA GLU A 116 -4.12 2.09 -15.25
C GLU A 116 -3.38 2.44 -16.56
N ASN A 117 -2.23 1.81 -16.82
CA ASN A 117 -1.49 2.00 -18.07
C ASN A 117 -2.23 1.41 -19.29
N GLY A 118 -2.94 0.29 -19.12
CA GLY A 118 -3.80 -0.27 -20.17
C GLY A 118 -5.00 0.61 -20.52
N GLN A 119 -5.64 1.21 -19.51
CA GLN A 119 -6.79 2.12 -19.69
C GLN A 119 -6.39 3.47 -20.31
N ARG A 120 -5.18 3.99 -20.02
CA ARG A 120 -4.67 5.22 -20.68
C ARG A 120 -4.50 5.06 -22.19
N LYS A 121 -4.18 3.86 -22.69
CA LYS A 121 -4.09 3.61 -24.14
C LYS A 121 -5.46 3.67 -24.83
N VAL A 122 -6.55 3.43 -24.11
CA VAL A 122 -7.92 3.50 -24.65
C VAL A 122 -8.47 4.93 -24.64
N ALA A 123 -7.98 5.79 -23.74
CA ALA A 123 -8.43 7.18 -23.62
C ALA A 123 -7.71 8.18 -24.56
N LEU A 124 -6.70 7.75 -25.32
CA LEU A 124 -5.98 8.57 -26.32
C LEU A 124 -6.44 8.31 -27.76
N GLY A 125 -7.67 7.83 -27.92
CA GLY A 125 -8.26 7.54 -29.23
C GLY A 125 -9.74 7.89 -29.29
N ARG A 126 -10.07 9.17 -29.11
CA ARG A 126 -11.27 9.77 -29.71
C ARG A 126 -11.18 11.29 -29.78
#